data_AF-A0A137R0U8-F1
#
_entry.id   AF-A0A137R0U8-F1
#
_cell.length_a   1.000
_cell.length_b   1.000
_cell.length_c   1.000
_cell.angle_alpha   90.00
_cell.angle_beta   90.00
_cell.angle_gamma   90.00
#
_symmetry.space_group_name_H-M   'P 1'
#
loop_
_entity.id
_entity.type
_entity.pdbx_description
1 polymer ?
#
loop_
_entity_poly.entity_id
_entity_poly.type
_entity_poly.pdbx_seq_one_letter_code
_entity_poly.pdbx_strand_id
1 'polypeptide(L)' 'FCKLCNICACIKALTTKPRGKIHSLPILTKLWDSIKMDFISLFPELKGHDYLWIVICCMTSIVYLIPVHT' A
#
# COMPACT_ATOMS: atom_id res chain seq x y z
N PHE A 1 23.12 10.03 30.29
CA PHE A 1 22.99 11.49 30.50
C PHE A 1 21.89 12.11 29.63
N CYS A 2 21.96 12.09 28.29
CA CYS A 2 20.95 12.74 27.44
C CYS A 2 19.51 12.20 27.53
N LYS A 3 19.31 10.91 27.86
CA LYS A 3 17.97 10.30 28.03
C LYS A 3 17.23 10.75 29.30
N LEU A 4 17.96 11.26 30.31
CA LEU A 4 17.42 11.68 31.61
C LEU A 4 17.27 13.21 31.70
N CYS A 5 17.69 13.95 30.67
CA CYS A 5 17.55 15.39 30.60
C CYS A 5 16.19 15.76 30.04
N ASN A 6 15.37 16.47 30.83
CA ASN A 6 14.03 16.90 30.44
C ASN A 6 14.04 17.79 29.17
N ILE A 7 15.00 18.71 29.08
CA ILE A 7 15.14 19.62 27.94
C ILE A 7 15.42 18.84 26.65
N CYS A 8 16.31 17.84 26.70
CA CYS A 8 16.62 17.01 25.53
C CYS A 8 15.43 16.13 25.12
N ALA A 9 14.65 15.61 26.08
CA ALA A 9 13.50 14.76 25.82
C ALA A 9 12.33 15.53 25.16
N CYS A 10 12.12 16.80 25.53
CA CYS A 10 11.09 17.64 24.92
C CYS A 10 11.45 18.10 23.49
N ILE A 11 12.73 18.37 23.23
CA ILE A 11 13.17 18.95 21.95
C ILE A 11 13.47 17.85 20.92
N LYS A 12 14.01 16.70 21.35
CA LYS A 12 14.42 15.62 20.45
C LYS A 12 13.34 14.55 20.39
N ALA A 13 12.56 14.57 19.31
CA ALA A 13 11.66 13.47 18.99
C ALA A 13 12.45 12.17 18.76
N LEU A 14 11.85 11.05 19.16
CA LEU A 14 12.40 9.72 18.88
C LEU A 14 12.44 9.51 17.36
N THR A 15 13.63 9.31 16.80
CA THR A 15 13.82 9.09 15.35
C THR A 15 13.35 7.71 14.89
N THR A 16 13.17 6.77 15.83
CA THR A 16 12.76 5.41 15.54
C THR A 16 11.33 5.18 16.04
N LYS A 17 10.38 5.09 15.11
CA LYS A 17 9.05 4.54 15.47
C LYS A 17 9.22 3.07 15.82
N PRO A 18 8.55 2.55 16.86
CA PRO A 18 8.47 1.10 17.04
C PRO A 18 7.93 0.51 15.74
N ARG A 19 8.64 -0.48 15.18
CA ARG A 19 8.15 -1.14 13.96
C ARG A 19 6.78 -1.72 14.30
N GLY A 20 5.75 -1.24 13.59
CA GLY A 20 4.42 -1.80 13.71
C GLY A 20 4.47 -3.30 13.42
N LYS A 21 3.55 -4.06 14.00
CA LYS A 21 3.44 -5.50 13.71
C LYS A 21 3.10 -5.66 12.23
N ILE A 22 4.05 -6.14 11.45
CA ILE A 22 3.82 -6.47 10.04
C ILE A 22 3.04 -7.78 10.05
N HIS A 23 1.76 -7.72 9.71
CA HIS A 23 0.98 -8.92 9.46
C HIS A 23 1.34 -9.43 8.07
N SER A 24 2.12 -10.51 8.01
CA SER A 24 2.34 -11.23 6.76
C SER A 24 1.00 -11.78 6.26
N LEU A 25 0.75 -11.65 4.96
CA LEU A 25 -0.37 -12.34 4.34
C LEU A 25 -0.19 -13.86 4.52
N PRO A 26 -1.27 -14.61 4.78
CA PRO A 26 -1.18 -16.06 4.84
C PRO A 26 -0.68 -16.61 3.50
N ILE A 27 -0.03 -17.78 3.55
CA ILE A 27 0.38 -18.49 2.34
C ILE A 27 -0.90 -18.87 1.58
N LEU A 28 -1.02 -18.41 0.35
CA LEU A 28 -2.17 -18.67 -0.51
C LEU A 28 -1.99 -20.03 -1.17
N THR A 29 -3.06 -20.83 -1.16
CA THR A 29 -3.01 -22.22 -1.67
C THR A 29 -3.75 -22.40 -2.99
N LYS A 30 -4.66 -21.47 -3.32
CA LYS A 30 -5.44 -21.50 -4.56
C LYS A 30 -5.36 -20.17 -5.29
N LEU A 31 -5.50 -20.25 -6.61
CA LEU A 31 -5.68 -19.08 -7.46
C LEU A 31 -6.85 -18.25 -6.92
N TRP A 32 -6.67 -16.93 -6.88
CA TRP A 32 -7.70 -15.96 -6.49
C TRP A 32 -8.12 -15.97 -5.02
N ASP A 33 -7.44 -16.71 -4.14
CA ASP A 33 -7.70 -16.69 -2.67
C ASP A 33 -7.48 -15.30 -2.05
N SER A 34 -6.58 -14.51 -2.62
CA SER A 34 -6.35 -13.12 -2.22
C SER A 34 -6.17 -12.25 -3.46
N ILE A 35 -6.95 -11.18 -3.51
CA ILE A 35 -6.98 -10.24 -4.61
C ILE A 35 -6.68 -8.86 -4.03
N LYS A 36 -5.72 -8.16 -4.64
CA LYS A 36 -5.48 -6.76 -4.37
C LYS A 36 -6.10 -5.93 -5.48
N MET A 37 -6.85 -4.90 -5.12
CA MET A 37 -7.48 -3.98 -6.06
C MET A 37 -6.92 -2.58 -5.85
N ASP A 38 -6.72 -1.83 -6.94
CA ASP A 38 -6.29 -0.44 -6.90
C ASP A 38 -6.87 0.34 -8.09
N PHE A 39 -6.93 1.66 -7.98
CA PHE A 39 -7.38 2.55 -9.05
C PHE A 39 -6.33 3.62 -9.31
N ILE A 40 -5.97 3.79 -10.59
CA ILE A 40 -5.06 4.87 -11.00
C ILE A 40 -5.84 5.88 -11.85
N SER A 41 -5.85 7.14 -11.39
CA SER A 41 -6.56 8.28 -11.99
C SER A 41 -5.65 9.27 -12.72
N LEU A 42 -4.33 9.07 -12.67
CA LEU A 42 -3.35 10.11 -13.02
C LEU A 42 -3.10 10.29 -14.53
N PHE A 43 -4.02 9.84 -15.38
CA PHE A 43 -3.83 9.87 -16.82
C PHE A 43 -4.70 10.96 -17.45
N PRO A 44 -4.18 11.74 -18.42
CA PRO A 44 -5.05 12.57 -19.25
C PRO A 44 -6.11 11.67 -19.89
N GLU A 45 -7.35 12.14 -19.99
CA GLU A 45 -8.47 11.37 -20.49
C GLU A 45 -8.13 10.76 -21.86
N LEU A 46 -8.07 9.42 -21.92
CA LEU A 46 -7.75 8.68 -23.13
C LEU A 46 -8.98 7.91 -23.57
N LYS A 47 -9.56 8.30 -24.72
CA LYS A 47 -10.73 7.64 -25.33
C LYS A 47 -11.97 7.59 -24.43
N GLY A 48 -12.19 8.62 -23.59
CA GLY A 48 -13.32 8.62 -22.65
C GLY A 48 -13.15 7.58 -21.54
N HIS A 49 -11.92 7.38 -21.07
CA HIS A 49 -11.62 6.67 -19.83
C HIS A 49 -10.62 7.51 -19.04
N ASP A 50 -10.91 7.71 -17.76
CA ASP A 50 -10.18 8.56 -16.82
C ASP A 50 -9.54 7.76 -15.67
N TYR A 51 -9.93 6.47 -15.51
CA TYR A 51 -9.37 5.58 -14.51
C TYR A 51 -8.91 4.24 -15.10
N LEU A 52 -7.90 3.66 -14.47
CA LEU A 52 -7.48 2.28 -14.69
C LEU A 52 -7.75 1.48 -13.42
N TRP A 53 -8.66 0.50 -13.51
CA TRP A 53 -8.89 -0.45 -12.43
C TRP A 53 -7.90 -1.60 -12.53
N ILE A 54 -7.12 -1.79 -11.48
CA ILE A 54 -6.06 -2.79 -11.39
C ILE A 54 -6.51 -3.88 -10.43
N VAL A 55 -6.56 -5.12 -10.92
CA VAL A 55 -6.89 -6.30 -10.13
C VAL A 55 -5.70 -7.26 -10.16
N ILE A 56 -5.14 -7.57 -8.99
CA ILE A 56 -3.93 -8.38 -8.86
C ILE A 56 -4.24 -9.65 -8.06
N CYS A 57 -3.96 -10.82 -8.62
CA CYS A 57 -3.96 -12.07 -7.86
C CYS A 57 -2.68 -12.17 -7.03
N CYS A 58 -2.79 -12.18 -5.69
CA CYS A 58 -1.62 -12.19 -4.81
C CYS A 58 -0.81 -13.49 -4.87
N MET A 59 -1.38 -14.59 -5.35
CA MET A 59 -0.67 -15.88 -5.45
C MET A 59 0.22 -15.96 -6.69
N THR A 60 -0.26 -15.47 -7.84
CA THR A 60 0.44 -15.57 -9.13
C THR A 60 1.01 -14.26 -9.64
N SER A 61 0.70 -13.15 -8.99
CA SER A 61 1.00 -11.80 -9.47
C SER A 61 0.42 -11.50 -10.86
N ILE A 62 -0.63 -12.21 -11.27
CA ILE A 62 -1.36 -11.88 -12.51
C ILE A 62 -2.10 -10.57 -12.30
N VAL A 63 -1.96 -9.65 -13.27
CA VAL A 63 -2.54 -8.31 -13.23
C VAL A 63 -3.56 -8.16 -14.35
N TYR A 64 -4.76 -7.71 -13.99
CA TYR A 64 -5.81 -7.30 -14.91
C TYR A 64 -5.93 -5.79 -14.87
N LEU A 65 -5.87 -5.17 -16.05
CA LEU A 65 -5.99 -3.73 -16.24
C LEU A 65 -7.29 -3.48 -17.00
N ILE A 66 -8.25 -2.85 -16.33
CA ILE A 66 -9.58 -2.60 -16.88
C ILE A 66 -9.74 -1.08 -17.01
N PRO A 67 -9.82 -0.51 -18.23
CA PRO A 67 -10.12 0.89 -18.39
C PRO A 67 -11.57 1.13 -17.95
N VAL A 68 -11.75 2.14 -17.10
CA VAL A 68 -13.05 2.53 -16.56
C VAL A 68 -13.25 4.02 -16.80
N HIS A 69 -14.51 4.38 -17.02
CA HIS A 69 -14.96 5.76 -17.13
C HIS A 69 -15.89 6.03 -15.95
N THR A 70 -15.72 7.17 -15.28
CA THR A 70 -16.60 7.58 -14.17
C THR A 70 -17.58 8.67 -14.60
#